data_AF-A0A7G9Z340-F1
#
_entry.id   AF-A0A7G9Z340-F1
#
_cell.length_a   1.000
_cell.length_b   1.000
_cell.length_c   1.000
_cell.angle_alpha   90.00
_cell.angle_beta   90.00
_cell.angle_gamma   90.00
#
_symmetry.space_group_name_H-M   'P 1'
#
loop_
_entity.id
_entity.type
_entity.pdbx_description
1 polymer ?
#
loop_
_entity_poly.entity_id
_entity_poly.type
_entity_poly.pdbx_seq_one_letter_code
_entity_poly.pdbx_strand_id
1 'polypeptide(L)'
;MKKDLIVVGTGPAGMTAGMYDLRSGLETLVLDKGICGGLSNELDKSGYIITDKSQRTNLERVYAAGDITGGVRQIVVACAEGTIAATSAYDNLLS
;
A
#
# COMPACT_ATOMS: atom_id res chain seq x y z
N MET A 1 0.17 27.99 -0.25
CA MET A 1 0.96 26.89 0.33
C MET A 1 2.17 26.67 -0.55
N LYS A 2 3.37 26.59 0.02
CA LYS A 2 4.60 26.21 -0.68
C LYS A 2 4.83 24.74 -0.35
N LYS A 3 5.19 23.92 -1.34
CA LYS A 3 5.55 22.51 -1.16
C LYS A 3 7.00 22.33 -1.62
N ASP A 4 7.74 21.46 -0.97
CA ASP A 4 9.14 21.18 -1.33
C ASP A 4 9.23 20.18 -2.47
N LEU A 5 8.27 19.26 -2.56
CA LEU A 5 8.22 18.20 -3.56
C LEU A 5 6.78 17.84 -3.97
N ILE A 6 6.58 17.47 -5.23
CA ILE A 6 5.31 16.94 -5.75
C ILE A 6 5.58 15.57 -6.36
N VAL A 7 4.82 14.56 -5.91
CA VAL A 7 4.84 13.19 -6.45
C VAL A 7 3.58 12.98 -7.27
N VAL A 8 3.71 12.51 -8.51
CA VAL A 8 2.57 12.25 -9.41
C VAL A 8 2.39 10.74 -9.57
N GLY A 9 1.22 10.25 -9.20
CA GLY A 9 0.87 8.84 -9.07
C GLY A 9 0.85 8.38 -7.61
N THR A 10 -0.21 7.69 -7.22
CA THR A 10 -0.47 7.20 -5.84
C THR A 10 -0.45 5.67 -5.75
N GLY A 11 0.10 5.00 -6.76
CA GLY A 11 0.42 3.58 -6.68
C GLY A 11 1.50 3.29 -5.61
N PRO A 12 1.93 2.03 -5.47
CA PRO A 12 2.87 1.61 -4.43
C PRO A 12 4.16 2.44 -4.42
N ALA A 13 4.70 2.76 -5.61
CA ALA A 13 5.91 3.58 -5.75
C ALA A 13 5.70 5.04 -5.30
N GLY A 14 4.56 5.65 -5.65
CA GLY A 14 4.28 7.05 -5.30
C GLY A 14 3.96 7.26 -3.82
N MET A 15 3.22 6.33 -3.21
CA MET A 15 3.00 6.30 -1.76
C MET A 15 4.30 6.05 -1.00
N THR A 16 5.13 5.12 -1.50
CA THR A 16 6.46 4.86 -0.92
C THR A 16 7.35 6.10 -0.98
N ALA A 17 7.42 6.76 -2.14
CA ALA A 17 8.16 8.00 -2.31
C ALA A 17 7.72 9.06 -1.28
N GLY A 18 6.42 9.36 -1.23
CA GLY A 18 5.88 10.33 -0.27
C GLY A 18 6.18 9.98 1.19
N MET A 19 6.19 8.69 1.54
CA MET A 19 6.55 8.23 2.89
C MET A 19 8.03 8.51 3.23
N TYR A 20 8.94 8.27 2.29
CA TYR A 20 10.37 8.56 2.45
C TYR A 20 10.66 10.07 2.41
N ASP A 21 9.91 10.84 1.64
CA ASP A 21 10.03 12.29 1.57
C ASP A 21 9.63 12.94 2.91
N LEU A 22 8.53 12.47 3.52
CA LEU A 22 8.12 12.90 4.86
C LEU A 22 9.14 12.53 5.94
N ARG A 23 9.75 11.33 5.87
CA ARG A 23 10.85 10.95 6.77
C ARG A 23 12.08 11.84 6.61
N SER A 24 12.27 12.43 5.44
CA SER A 24 13.35 13.35 5.12
C SER A 24 13.04 14.80 5.51
N GLY A 25 11.86 15.06 6.10
CA GLY A 25 11.42 16.38 6.54
C GLY A 25 10.86 17.26 5.42
N LEU A 26 10.53 16.70 4.26
CA LEU A 26 10.02 17.46 3.11
C LEU A 26 8.50 17.61 3.15
N GLU A 27 8.00 18.81 2.85
CA GLU A 27 6.58 19.06 2.69
C GLU A 27 6.12 18.59 1.29
N THR A 28 5.61 17.35 1.22
CA THR A 28 5.31 16.66 -0.04
C THR A 28 3.81 16.66 -0.36
N LEU A 29 3.46 16.89 -1.63
CA LEU A 29 2.11 16.74 -2.17
C LEU A 29 2.07 15.58 -3.17
N VAL A 30 1.28 14.54 -2.87
CA VAL A 30 1.07 13.41 -3.80
C VAL A 30 -0.24 13.62 -4.56
N LEU A 31 -0.19 13.55 -5.88
CA LEU A 31 -1.32 13.81 -6.78
C LEU A 31 -1.61 12.57 -7.63
N ASP A 32 -2.89 12.23 -7.77
CA ASP A 32 -3.36 11.21 -8.73
C ASP A 32 -4.62 11.70 -9.43
N LYS A 33 -4.91 11.11 -10.59
CA LYS A 33 -6.15 11.30 -11.34
C LYS A 33 -7.28 10.38 -10.83
N GLY A 34 -6.96 9.37 -10.01
CA GLY A 34 -7.90 8.37 -9.50
C GLY A 34 -7.74 8.04 -8.00
N ILE A 35 -8.13 6.83 -7.61
CA ILE A 35 -8.07 6.35 -6.20
C ILE A 35 -6.62 6.01 -5.83
N CYS A 36 -6.21 6.39 -4.61
CA CYS A 36 -4.88 6.12 -4.11
C CYS A 36 -4.64 4.64 -3.75
N GLY A 37 -3.40 4.17 -3.91
CA GLY A 37 -2.97 2.83 -3.49
C GLY A 37 -2.75 1.82 -4.63
N GLY A 38 -3.03 2.18 -5.88
CA GLY A 38 -3.00 1.20 -6.97
C GLY A 38 -4.09 0.15 -6.77
N LEU A 39 -5.29 0.48 -7.24
CA LEU A 39 -6.46 -0.40 -7.38
C LEU A 39 -7.27 -0.71 -6.10
N SER A 40 -6.74 -0.78 -4.88
CA SER A 40 -7.60 -1.17 -3.73
C SER A 40 -8.58 -0.07 -3.29
N ASN A 41 -9.89 -0.29 -3.46
CA ASN A 41 -10.94 0.72 -3.21
C ASN A 41 -11.54 0.69 -1.79
N GLU A 42 -10.99 -0.12 -0.90
CA GLU A 42 -11.43 -0.24 0.48
C GLU A 42 -10.29 0.02 1.46
N LEU A 43 -10.43 1.13 2.18
CA LEU A 43 -9.55 1.54 3.26
C LEU A 43 -10.30 1.54 4.58
N ASP A 44 -9.60 1.28 5.68
CA ASP A 44 -10.13 1.49 7.01
C ASP A 44 -10.25 2.99 7.35
N LYS A 45 -10.78 3.29 8.55
CA LYS A 45 -10.95 4.69 9.03
C LYS A 45 -9.62 5.45 9.16
N SER A 46 -8.49 4.76 9.17
CA SER A 46 -7.15 5.32 9.29
C SER A 46 -6.40 5.38 7.95
N GLY A 47 -7.02 4.94 6.86
CA GLY A 47 -6.46 5.00 5.51
C GLY A 47 -5.60 3.79 5.12
N TYR A 48 -5.65 2.69 5.86
CA TYR A 48 -4.94 1.45 5.51
C TYR A 48 -5.77 0.55 4.61
N ILE A 49 -5.13 -0.18 3.69
CA ILE A 49 -5.80 -1.14 2.80
C ILE A 49 -6.38 -2.27 3.62
N ILE A 50 -7.70 -2.48 3.51
CA ILE A 50 -8.37 -3.61 4.13
C ILE A 50 -7.96 -4.88 3.39
N THR A 51 -7.47 -5.86 4.14
CA THR A 51 -7.15 -7.19 3.63
C THR A 51 -7.75 -8.29 4.49
N ASP A 52 -7.99 -9.45 3.88
CA ASP A 52 -8.29 -10.68 4.63
C ASP A 52 -7.01 -11.34 5.20
N LYS A 53 -7.17 -12.48 5.86
CA LYS A 53 -6.02 -13.23 6.42
C LYS A 53 -5.03 -13.74 5.36
N SER A 54 -5.45 -13.80 4.11
CA SER A 54 -4.67 -14.21 2.94
C SER A 54 -4.08 -13.01 2.19
N GLN A 55 -4.14 -11.81 2.79
CA GLN A 55 -3.66 -10.56 2.20
C GLN A 55 -4.40 -10.14 0.92
N ARG A 56 -5.61 -10.67 0.70
CA ARG A 56 -6.47 -10.30 -0.44
C ARG A 56 -7.19 -9.00 -0.16
N THR A 57 -7.25 -8.13 -1.16
CA THR A 57 -8.13 -6.95 -1.11
C THR A 57 -9.52 -7.28 -1.62
N ASN A 58 -10.40 -6.27 -1.71
CA ASN A 58 -11.72 -6.41 -2.32
C ASN A 58 -11.68 -6.55 -3.86
N LEU A 59 -10.50 -6.45 -4.48
CA LEU A 59 -10.34 -6.64 -5.93
C LEU A 59 -9.69 -7.98 -6.24
N GLU A 60 -10.25 -8.66 -7.24
CA GLU A 60 -9.70 -9.92 -7.73
C GLU A 60 -8.26 -9.74 -8.18
N ARG A 61 -7.38 -10.64 -7.72
CA ARG A 61 -5.95 -10.68 -8.07
C ARG A 61 -5.14 -9.47 -7.59
N VAL A 62 -5.69 -8.66 -6.67
CA VAL A 62 -4.97 -7.58 -6.01
C VAL A 62 -4.73 -7.96 -4.55
N TYR A 63 -3.48 -7.83 -4.11
CA TYR A 63 -3.02 -8.18 -2.77
C TYR A 63 -2.24 -7.00 -2.20
N ALA A 64 -2.26 -6.84 -0.88
CA ALA A 64 -1.51 -5.82 -0.16
C ALA A 64 -0.85 -6.43 1.08
N ALA A 65 0.35 -5.98 1.44
CA ALA A 65 1.10 -6.52 2.57
C ALA A 65 2.04 -5.47 3.16
N GLY A 66 2.39 -5.61 4.44
CA GLY A 66 3.22 -4.67 5.18
C GLY A 66 2.45 -3.44 5.63
N ASP A 67 3.17 -2.39 6.04
CA ASP A 67 2.61 -1.18 6.69
C ASP A 67 1.39 -0.56 5.98
N ILE A 68 1.22 -0.79 4.67
CA ILE A 68 0.07 -0.31 3.90
C ILE A 68 -1.27 -0.96 4.30
N THR A 69 -1.26 -2.16 4.92
CA THR A 69 -2.44 -2.87 5.45
C THR A 69 -2.71 -2.53 6.92
N GLY A 70 -1.87 -1.70 7.53
CA GLY A 70 -1.94 -1.33 8.94
C GLY A 70 -1.19 -2.32 9.82
N GLY A 71 -1.78 -2.70 10.95
CA GLY A 71 -1.22 -3.71 11.85
C GLY A 71 0.10 -3.33 12.52
N VAL A 72 0.98 -4.32 12.70
CA VAL A 72 2.26 -4.18 13.42
C VAL A 72 3.34 -3.74 12.44
N ARG A 73 3.74 -2.47 12.54
CA ARG A 73 4.75 -1.83 11.67
C ARG A 73 6.18 -2.27 12.00
N GLN A 74 6.49 -3.53 11.72
CA GLN A 74 7.79 -4.15 11.94
C GLN A 74 8.24 -4.87 10.66
N ILE A 75 9.54 -4.79 10.36
CA ILE A 75 10.12 -5.36 9.12
C ILE A 75 9.77 -6.84 8.97
N VAL A 76 9.91 -7.62 10.06
CA VAL A 76 9.62 -9.06 10.04
C VAL A 76 8.15 -9.37 9.74
N VAL A 77 7.23 -8.50 10.16
CA VAL A 77 5.79 -8.67 9.90
C VAL A 77 5.49 -8.39 8.44
N ALA A 78 6.02 -7.29 7.89
CA ALA A 78 5.84 -6.96 6.48
C ALA A 78 6.38 -8.07 5.54
N CYS A 79 7.52 -8.68 5.86
CA CYS A 79 8.06 -9.81 5.11
C CYS A 79 7.15 -11.06 5.19
N ALA A 80 6.61 -11.35 6.38
CA ALA A 80 5.68 -12.47 6.56
C ALA A 80 4.38 -12.27 5.77
N GLU A 81 3.79 -11.08 5.84
CA GLU A 81 2.59 -10.72 5.07
C GLU A 81 2.86 -10.78 3.56
N GLY A 82 4.02 -10.33 3.09
CA GLY A 82 4.41 -10.47 1.68
C GLY A 82 4.49 -11.94 1.23
N THR A 83 4.95 -12.83 2.10
CA THR A 83 4.98 -14.28 1.83
C THR A 83 3.58 -14.86 1.72
N ILE A 84 2.67 -14.44 2.61
CA ILE A 84 1.25 -14.86 2.58
C ILE A 84 0.58 -14.36 1.31
N ALA A 85 0.78 -13.09 0.94
CA ALA A 85 0.23 -12.50 -0.28
C ALA A 85 0.70 -13.25 -1.54
N ALA A 86 2.01 -13.50 -1.65
CA ALA A 86 2.59 -14.20 -2.79
C ALA A 86 2.08 -15.64 -2.92
N THR A 87 2.01 -16.38 -1.81
CA THR A 87 1.51 -17.76 -1.79
C THR A 87 0.01 -17.79 -2.13
N SER A 88 -0.77 -16.88 -1.55
CA SER A 88 -2.21 -16.78 -1.80
C SER A 88 -2.53 -16.40 -3.24
N ALA A 89 -1.69 -15.55 -3.85
CA ALA A 89 -1.78 -15.19 -5.27
C ALA A 89 -1.41 -16.37 -6.17
N TYR A 90 -0.33 -17.10 -5.86
CA TYR A 90 0.08 -18.30 -6.58
C TYR A 90 -1.02 -19.36 -6.58
N ASP A 91 -1.56 -19.69 -5.41
CA ASP A 91 -2.62 -20.68 -5.25
C ASP A 91 -3.88 -20.26 -6.03
N ASN A 92 -4.26 -18.98 -6.00
CA ASN A 92 -5.46 -18.49 -6.70
C ASN A 92 -5.31 -18.52 -8.23
N LEU A 93 -4.09 -18.36 -8.76
CA LEU A 93 -3.85 -18.25 -10.21
C LEU A 93 -3.58 -19.59 -10.89
N LEU A 94 -3.15 -20.60 -10.14
CA LEU A 94 -2.71 -21.90 -10.67
C LEU A 94 -3.57 -23.09 -10.22
N SER A 95 -4.62 -22.83 -9.42
CA SER A 95 -5.71 -23.78 -9.15
C SER A 95 -6.79 -23.71 -10.23
#